data_AF-A0A9D2R9R3-F1
#
_entry.id   AF-A0A9D2R9R3-F1
#
_cell.length_a   1.000
_cell.length_b   1.000
_cell.length_c   1.000
_cell.angle_alpha   90.00
_cell.angle_beta   90.00
_cell.angle_gamma   90.00
#
_symmetry.space_group_name_H-M   'P 1'
#
loop_
_entity.id
_entity.type
_entity.pdbx_description
1 polymer ?
#
loop_
_entity_poly.entity_id
_entity_poly.type
_entity_poly.pdbx_seq_one_letter_code
_entity_poly.pdbx_strand_id
1 'polypeptide(L)'
;MNLEKDFILREMAGEYVIIPTGKRAPLQEGLLTVNEVGAALWKELETGADFQELLASVLAQYEVEEERAVREIREFLDLLRRNGILTMEEDEYRDRDHN
;
A
#
# COMPACT_ATOMS: atom_id res chain seq x y z
N MET A 1 -8.37 -6.52 -1.91
CA MET A 1 -8.07 -5.48 -0.89
C MET A 1 -8.44 -4.12 -1.45
N ASN A 2 -8.78 -3.09 -0.64
CA ASN A 2 -9.14 -1.76 -1.15
C ASN A 2 -8.14 -0.69 -0.70
N LEU A 3 -7.61 0.06 -1.67
CA LEU A 3 -6.72 1.21 -1.46
C LEU A 3 -7.54 2.51 -1.37
N GLU A 4 -7.17 3.35 -0.40
CA GLU A 4 -7.76 4.66 -0.24
C GLU A 4 -7.38 5.61 -1.38
N LYS A 5 -8.38 6.30 -1.94
CA LYS A 5 -8.21 7.21 -3.09
C LYS A 5 -7.56 8.54 -2.71
N ASP A 6 -7.48 8.82 -1.41
CA ASP A 6 -6.82 9.99 -0.87
C ASP A 6 -5.28 9.83 -0.84
N PHE A 7 -4.70 8.78 -1.40
CA PHE A 7 -3.25 8.58 -1.47
C PHE A 7 -2.79 8.41 -2.92
N ILE A 8 -1.69 9.08 -3.28
CA ILE A 8 -1.09 8.96 -4.60
C ILE A 8 0.35 8.49 -4.51
N LEU A 9 0.75 7.56 -5.37
CA LEU A 9 2.14 7.18 -5.57
C LEU A 9 2.77 8.11 -6.60
N ARG A 10 3.92 8.71 -6.27
CA ARG A 10 4.66 9.60 -7.17
C ARG A 10 6.12 9.20 -7.23
N GLU A 11 6.65 9.08 -8.44
CA GLU A 11 8.06 8.82 -8.67
C GLU A 11 8.87 10.12 -8.61
N MET A 12 9.95 10.13 -7.82
CA MET A 12 10.92 11.21 -7.76
C MET A 12 12.33 10.65 -7.63
N ALA A 13 13.23 11.06 -8.54
CA ALA A 13 14.65 10.71 -8.52
C ALA A 13 14.98 9.19 -8.46
N GLY A 14 14.12 8.34 -9.03
CA GLY A 14 14.28 6.87 -9.01
C GLY A 14 13.76 6.20 -7.73
N GLU A 15 13.17 6.96 -6.82
CA GLU A 15 12.43 6.46 -5.67
C GLU A 15 10.93 6.76 -5.85
N TYR A 16 10.10 6.02 -5.12
CA TYR A 16 8.66 6.22 -5.14
C TYR A 16 8.21 6.75 -3.79
N VAL A 17 7.31 7.73 -3.80
CA VAL A 17 6.82 8.38 -2.59
C VAL A 17 5.30 8.37 -2.59
N ILE A 18 4.71 7.87 -1.51
CA ILE A 18 3.27 7.91 -1.30
C ILE A 18 2.94 9.23 -0.60
N ILE A 19 2.11 10.03 -1.25
CA ILE A 19 1.71 11.36 -0.80
C ILE A 19 0.22 11.30 -0.41
N PRO A 20 -0.14 11.60 0.86
CA PRO A 20 -1.53 11.81 1.25
C PRO A 20 -2.04 13.09 0.59
N THR A 21 -3.16 12.97 -0.10
CA THR A 21 -3.93 14.06 -0.69
C THR A 21 -5.20 14.29 0.14
N GLY A 22 -5.75 15.50 0.09
CA GLY A 22 -6.97 15.85 0.84
C GLY A 22 -6.73 16.30 2.29
N LYS A 23 -7.73 16.07 3.17
CA LYS A 23 -7.78 16.64 4.54
C LYS A 23 -6.78 16.02 5.53
N ARG A 24 -6.16 14.90 5.18
CA ARG A 24 -5.16 14.20 6.00
C ARG A 24 -3.73 14.72 5.79
N ALA A 25 -3.50 15.60 4.81
CA ALA A 25 -2.20 16.16 4.45
C ALA A 25 -1.39 16.81 5.61
N PRO A 26 -1.99 17.46 6.62
CA PRO A 26 -1.22 18.05 7.73
C PRO A 26 -1.07 17.15 8.96
N LEU A 27 -1.69 15.96 9.02
CA LEU A 27 -1.79 15.22 10.29
C LEU A 27 -0.59 14.32 10.62
N GLN A 28 0.24 13.98 9.63
CA GLN A 28 1.45 13.19 9.83
C GLN A 28 2.49 13.68 8.83
N GLU A 29 3.76 13.53 9.15
CA GLU A 29 4.92 13.77 8.30
C GLU A 29 4.91 12.78 7.10
N GLY A 30 3.97 12.98 6.17
CA GLY A 30 3.40 12.00 5.24
C GLY A 30 4.16 11.81 3.95
N LEU A 31 5.47 11.61 4.01
CA LEU A 31 6.25 11.16 2.85
C LEU A 31 6.69 9.72 3.10
N LEU A 32 5.81 8.78 2.76
CA LEU A 32 6.14 7.37 2.90
C LEU A 32 6.94 6.97 1.66
N THR A 33 8.26 6.90 1.83
CA THR A 33 9.20 6.57 0.75
C THR A 33 9.26 5.06 0.61
N VAL A 34 9.08 4.58 -0.61
CA VAL A 34 9.04 3.16 -0.96
C VAL A 34 10.05 2.91 -2.07
N ASN A 35 10.66 1.73 -2.02
CA ASN A 35 11.55 1.26 -3.07
C ASN A 35 10.75 0.84 -4.32
N GLU A 36 11.47 0.43 -5.36
CA GLU A 36 10.88 -0.07 -6.61
C GLU A 36 9.90 -1.24 -6.38
N VAL A 37 10.26 -2.15 -5.46
CA VAL A 37 9.40 -3.28 -5.06
C VAL A 37 8.09 -2.79 -4.43
N GLY A 38 8.15 -1.87 -3.48
CA GLY A 38 6.95 -1.29 -2.84
C GLY A 38 6.05 -0.54 -3.82
N ALA A 39 6.65 0.11 -4.82
CA ALA A 39 5.90 0.75 -5.90
C ALA A 39 5.20 -0.24 -6.82
N ALA A 40 5.86 -1.36 -7.15
CA ALA A 40 5.22 -2.45 -7.89
C ALA A 40 4.05 -3.04 -7.10
N LEU A 41 4.26 -3.29 -5.80
CA LEU A 41 3.21 -3.78 -4.90
C LEU A 41 2.02 -2.82 -4.82
N TRP A 42 2.27 -1.50 -4.78
CA TRP A 42 1.20 -0.50 -4.81
C TRP A 42 0.37 -0.58 -6.09
N LYS A 43 1.01 -0.72 -7.26
CA LYS A 43 0.31 -0.79 -8.55
C LYS A 43 -0.58 -2.03 -8.66
N GLU A 44 -0.09 -3.18 -8.19
CA GLU A 44 -0.88 -4.40 -8.08
C GLU A 44 -1.99 -4.26 -7.01
N LEU A 45 -1.68 -3.57 -5.91
CA LEU A 45 -2.60 -2.89 -4.99
C LEU A 45 -3.84 -2.31 -5.68
N GLU A 46 -3.54 -1.39 -6.58
CA GLU A 46 -4.50 -0.54 -7.27
C GLU A 46 -5.37 -1.34 -8.27
N THR A 47 -4.86 -2.44 -8.81
CA THR A 47 -5.63 -3.37 -9.66
C THR A 47 -6.52 -4.32 -8.85
N GLY A 48 -6.38 -4.33 -7.53
CA GLY A 48 -7.13 -5.20 -6.62
C GLY A 48 -6.49 -6.55 -6.39
N ALA A 49 -5.18 -6.68 -6.66
CA ALA A 49 -4.45 -7.93 -6.50
C ALA A 49 -4.41 -8.42 -5.05
N ASP A 50 -4.42 -9.74 -4.88
CA ASP A 50 -4.29 -10.39 -3.58
C ASP A 50 -2.84 -10.69 -3.21
N PHE A 51 -2.60 -11.03 -1.94
CA PHE A 51 -1.26 -11.35 -1.44
C PHE A 51 -0.50 -12.39 -2.27
N GLN A 52 -1.20 -13.40 -2.78
CA GLN A 52 -0.59 -14.44 -3.62
C GLN A 52 -0.15 -13.90 -4.99
N GLU A 53 -0.94 -13.01 -5.59
CA GLU A 53 -0.62 -12.37 -6.87
C GLU A 53 0.55 -11.40 -6.72
N LEU A 54 0.57 -10.62 -5.63
CA LEU A 54 1.69 -9.76 -5.25
C LEU A 54 2.98 -10.57 -5.12
N LEU A 55 2.92 -11.69 -4.40
CA LEU A 55 4.08 -12.56 -4.20
C LEU A 55 4.58 -13.16 -5.52
N ALA A 56 3.67 -13.67 -6.35
CA ALA A 56 4.02 -14.22 -7.66
C ALA A 56 4.62 -13.15 -8.59
N SER A 57 4.06 -11.94 -8.61
CA SER A 57 4.56 -10.82 -9.40
C SER A 57 5.97 -10.41 -8.94
N VAL A 58 6.19 -10.30 -7.63
CA VAL A 58 7.50 -9.98 -7.06
C VAL A 58 8.53 -11.07 -7.36
N LEU A 59 8.20 -12.35 -7.18
CA LEU A 59 9.12 -13.45 -7.47
C LEU A 59 9.44 -13.61 -8.96
N ALA A 60 8.53 -13.18 -9.84
CA ALA A 60 8.74 -13.21 -11.29
C ALA A 60 9.55 -12.01 -11.78
N GLN A 61 9.35 -10.82 -11.20
CA GLN A 61 10.03 -9.58 -11.61
C GLN A 61 11.36 -9.37 -10.88
N TYR A 62 11.48 -9.83 -9.64
CA TYR A 62 12.65 -9.67 -8.79
C TYR A 62 13.22 -11.03 -8.42
N GLU A 63 14.53 -11.18 -8.55
CA GLU A 63 15.26 -12.41 -8.19
C GLU A 63 15.49 -12.46 -6.66
N VAL A 64 14.39 -12.58 -5.91
CA VAL A 64 14.38 -12.63 -4.44
C VAL A 64 13.82 -13.96 -3.95
N GLU A 65 14.19 -14.36 -2.74
CA GLU A 65 13.65 -15.57 -2.11
C GLU A 65 12.18 -15.36 -1.68
N GLU A 66 11.36 -16.40 -1.78
CA GLU A 66 9.96 -16.37 -1.36
C GLU A 66 9.78 -15.87 0.08
N GLU A 67 10.60 -16.35 1.02
CA GLU A 67 10.52 -15.88 2.41
C GLU A 67 10.87 -14.39 2.58
N ARG A 68 11.76 -13.86 1.72
CA ARG A 68 12.13 -12.44 1.74
C ARG A 68 10.99 -11.60 1.17
N ALA A 69 10.47 -11.99 0.00
CA ALA A 69 9.33 -11.34 -0.62
C ALA A 69 8.09 -11.35 0.29
N VAL A 70 7.76 -12.49 0.92
CA VAL A 70 6.64 -12.60 1.86
C VAL A 70 6.79 -11.64 3.03
N ARG A 71 8.00 -11.51 3.59
CA ARG A 71 8.27 -10.58 4.69
C ARG A 71 8.08 -9.14 4.24
N GLU A 72 8.69 -8.75 3.13
CA GLU A 72 8.59 -7.38 2.60
C GLU A 72 7.14 -7.00 2.25
N ILE A 73 6.40 -7.89 1.58
CA ILE A 73 4.98 -7.65 1.25
C ILE A 73 4.17 -7.50 2.53
N ARG A 74 4.37 -8.36 3.53
CA ARG A 74 3.66 -8.23 4.81
C ARG A 74 3.97 -6.92 5.53
N GLU A 75 5.24 -6.54 5.61
CA GLU A 75 5.64 -5.26 6.22
C GLU A 75 5.02 -4.08 5.48
N PHE A 76 4.99 -4.14 4.14
CA PHE A 76 4.35 -3.13 3.30
C PHE A 76 2.84 -3.03 3.56
N LEU A 77 2.12 -4.16 3.55
CA LEU A 77 0.68 -4.17 3.82
C LEU A 77 0.35 -3.74 5.24
N ASP A 78 1.17 -4.10 6.23
CA ASP A 78 0.99 -3.67 7.62
C ASP A 78 1.23 -2.16 7.76
N LEU A 79 2.21 -1.61 7.03
CA LEU A 79 2.45 -0.18 6.98
C LEU A 79 1.26 0.57 6.37
N LEU A 80 0.71 0.10 5.25
CA LEU A 80 -0.53 0.66 4.68
C LEU A 80 -1.72 0.51 5.65
N ARG A 81 -1.80 -0.65 6.31
CA ARG A 81 -2.57 -1.00 7.53
C ARG A 81 -2.65 0.16 8.51
N ARG A 82 -1.51 0.42 9.15
CA ARG A 82 -1.34 1.36 10.26
C ARG A 82 -1.62 2.80 9.88
N ASN A 83 -1.35 3.16 8.63
CA ASN A 83 -1.62 4.49 8.10
C ASN A 83 -3.07 4.67 7.62
N GLY A 84 -3.91 3.63 7.69
CA GLY A 84 -5.29 3.67 7.23
C GLY A 84 -5.40 3.91 5.72
N ILE A 85 -4.41 3.42 4.95
CA ILE A 85 -4.33 3.50 3.49
C ILE A 85 -4.97 2.28 2.83
N LEU A 86 -4.87 1.11 3.47
CA LEU A 86 -5.41 -0.14 2.96
C LEU A 86 -6.49 -0.67 3.91
N THR A 87 -7.68 -0.91 3.38
CA THR A 87 -8.78 -1.54 4.10
C THR A 87 -9.05 -2.92 3.50
N MET A 88 -9.14 -3.93 4.36
CA MET A 88 -9.71 -5.21 3.98
C MET A 88 -11.21 -5.09 4.19
N GLU A 89 -12.01 -5.32 3.14
CA GLU A 89 -13.46 -5.31 3.24
C GLU A 89 -13.94 -6.49 4.09
N GLU A 90 -13.92 -6.32 5.40
CA GLU A 90 -14.77 -7.02 6.37
C GLU A 90 -15.31 -6.08 7.48
N ASP A 91 -15.07 -4.77 7.39
CA ASP A 91 -15.60 -3.77 8.32
C ASP A 91 -16.50 -2.74 7.60
N GLU A 92 -17.52 -3.21 6.88
CA GLU A 92 -18.73 -2.42 6.65
C GLU A 92 -19.78 -2.77 7.73
N TYR A 93 -19.54 -2.42 8.99
CA TYR A 93 -20.65 -2.16 9.93
C TYR A 93 -20.22 -1.27 11.10
N ARG A 94 -20.96 -0.15 11.27
CA ARG A 94 -20.77 0.99 12.21
C ARG A 94 -19.69 1.98 11.75
N ASP A 95 -19.97 3.23 11.44
CA ASP A 95 -20.95 4.15 12.00
C ASP A 95 -21.47 5.11 10.93
N ARG A 96 -22.72 4.88 10.48
CA ARG A 96 -23.62 5.95 10.05
C ARG A 96 -24.61 6.19 11.18
N ASP A 97 -24.12 6.69 12.31
CA ASP A 97 -24.99 7.24 13.34
C ASP A 97 -24.38 8.51 13.95
N HIS A 98 -25.19 9.57 13.88
CA HIS A 98 -25.13 10.83 14.62
C HIS A 98 -24.01 11.85 14.32
N ASN A 99 -24.35 12.84 13.48
CA ASN A 99 -24.68 14.19 13.98
C ASN A 99 -25.45 15.03 12.94
#